data_AF-A0A418VUY2-F1
#
_entry.id   AF-A0A418VUY2-F1
#
_cell.length_a   1.000
_cell.length_b   1.000
_cell.length_c   1.000
_cell.angle_alpha   90.00
_cell.angle_beta   90.00
_cell.angle_gamma   90.00
#
_symmetry.space_group_name_H-M   'P 1'
#
loop_
_entity.id
_entity.type
_entity.pdbx_description
1 polymer ?
#
loop_
_entity_poly.entity_id
_entity_poly.type
_entity_poly.pdbx_seq_one_letter_code
_entity_poly.pdbx_strand_id
1 'polypeptide(L)' 'MTGIDKHSATWAAVSAWADARRAAIRAEIDNPATGHDRTQLLRGQLLELSGLLALTEERPTIEINTETYGL' A
#
# COMPACT_ATOMS: atom_id res chain seq x y z
N MET A 1 -15.92 -7.69 15.78
CA MET A 1 -14.79 -7.76 14.83
C MET A 1 -13.65 -6.98 15.45
N THR A 2 -12.65 -7.67 16.01
CA THR A 2 -11.49 -7.04 16.66
C THR A 2 -10.71 -6.31 15.58
N GLY A 3 -10.82 -4.98 15.58
CA GLY A 3 -10.08 -4.13 14.67
C GLY A 3 -8.59 -4.43 14.80
N ILE A 4 -7.96 -4.63 13.67
CA ILE A 4 -6.52 -4.76 13.61
C ILE A 4 -5.92 -3.42 14.07
N ASP A 5 -5.13 -3.44 15.14
CA ASP A 5 -4.44 -2.25 15.61
C ASP A 5 -3.30 -1.90 14.65
N LYS A 6 -3.58 -0.90 13.79
CA LYS A 6 -2.64 -0.29 12.85
C LYS A 6 -1.39 0.30 13.50
N HIS A 7 -1.42 0.56 14.82
CA HIS A 7 -0.28 1.06 15.60
C HIS A 7 0.44 -0.04 16.38
N SER A 8 0.02 -1.30 16.25
CA SER A 8 0.74 -2.40 16.88
C SER A 8 2.15 -2.54 16.29
N ALA A 9 3.10 -2.95 17.12
CA ALA A 9 4.48 -3.22 16.69
C ALA A 9 4.55 -4.19 15.49
N THR A 10 3.61 -5.14 15.42
CA THR A 10 3.46 -6.06 14.30
C THR A 10 3.14 -5.34 13.00
N TRP A 11 2.19 -4.39 13.00
CA TRP A 11 1.84 -3.63 11.80
C TRP A 11 2.93 -2.67 11.36
N ALA A 12 3.66 -2.07 12.32
CA ALA A 12 4.85 -1.29 12.00
C ALA A 12 5.92 -2.15 11.30
N ALA A 13 6.18 -3.37 11.80
CA ALA A 13 7.15 -4.29 11.20
C ALA A 13 6.72 -4.77 9.81
N VAL A 14 5.43 -5.11 9.63
CA VAL A 14 4.87 -5.53 8.33
C VAL A 14 4.95 -4.39 7.31
N SER A 15 4.61 -3.16 7.70
CA SER A 15 4.68 -1.98 6.82
C SER A 15 6.12 -1.70 6.38
N ALA A 16 7.07 -1.72 7.32
CA ALA A 16 8.49 -1.52 7.03
C ALA A 16 9.04 -2.60 6.08
N TRP A 17 8.65 -3.87 6.29
CA TRP A 17 8.98 -4.95 5.37
C TRP A 17 8.39 -4.74 3.98
N ALA A 18 7.12 -4.33 3.91
CA ALA A 18 6.42 -4.13 2.64
C ALA A 18 7.04 -2.98 1.83
N ASP A 19 7.43 -1.88 2.48
CA ASP A 19 8.14 -0.77 1.86
C ASP A 19 9.52 -1.19 1.34
N ALA A 20 10.30 -1.89 2.15
CA ALA A 20 11.61 -2.40 1.74
C ALA A 20 11.48 -3.36 0.54
N ARG A 21 10.48 -4.24 0.56
CA ARG A 21 10.21 -5.17 -0.54
C ARG A 21 9.78 -4.45 -1.81
N ARG A 22 8.90 -3.45 -1.70
CA ARG A 22 8.45 -2.61 -2.83
C ARG A 22 9.62 -1.87 -3.48
N ALA A 23 10.54 -1.31 -2.68
CA ALA A 23 11.75 -0.65 -3.19
C ALA A 23 12.66 -1.64 -3.95
N ALA A 24 12.88 -2.83 -3.38
CA ALA A 24 13.67 -3.88 -4.03
C ALA A 24 13.05 -4.36 -5.35
N ILE A 25 11.73 -4.54 -5.39
CA ILE A 25 11.01 -4.93 -6.61
C ILE A 25 11.13 -3.86 -7.69
N ARG A 26 11.02 -2.57 -7.34
CA ARG A 26 11.21 -1.47 -8.30
C ARG A 26 12.62 -1.51 -8.91
N ALA A 27 13.65 -1.64 -8.08
CA ALA A 27 15.02 -1.77 -8.56
C ALA A 27 15.23 -2.98 -9.48
N GLU A 28 14.55 -4.10 -9.21
CA GLU A 28 14.63 -5.30 -10.05
C GLU A 28 13.89 -5.11 -11.39
N ILE A 29 12.73 -4.44 -11.40
CA ILE A 29 12.00 -4.11 -12.63
C ILE A 29 12.81 -3.14 -13.52
N ASP A 30 13.49 -2.17 -12.91
CA ASP A 30 14.29 -1.17 -13.62
C ASP A 30 15.60 -1.76 -14.19
N ASN A 31 15.98 -2.98 -13.78
CA ASN A 31 17.14 -3.66 -14.32
C ASN A 31 16.86 -4.21 -15.72
N PRO A 32 17.59 -3.78 -16.78
CA PRO A 32 17.36 -4.25 -18.15
C PRO A 32 17.67 -5.74 -18.36
N ALA A 33 18.39 -6.39 -17.44
CA ALA A 33 18.62 -7.83 -17.46
C ALA A 33 17.42 -8.66 -16.97
N THR A 34 16.40 -8.01 -16.40
CA THR A 34 15.21 -8.69 -15.90
C THR A 34 14.30 -9.11 -17.06
N GLY A 35 14.12 -10.41 -17.23
CA GLY A 35 13.30 -10.99 -18.30
C GLY A 35 11.81 -10.60 -18.18
N HIS A 36 11.09 -10.66 -19.30
CA HIS A 36 9.70 -10.24 -19.40
C HIS A 36 8.78 -10.90 -18.37
N ASP A 37 8.80 -12.23 -18.27
CA ASP A 37 7.92 -12.98 -17.36
C ASP A 37 8.19 -12.63 -15.89
N ARG A 38 9.46 -12.44 -15.54
CA ARG A 38 9.86 -11.98 -14.22
C ARG A 38 9.32 -10.59 -13.94
N THR A 39 9.42 -9.67 -14.90
CA THR A 39 8.86 -8.32 -14.80
C THR A 39 7.34 -8.34 -14.58
N GLN A 40 6.58 -9.20 -15.27
CA GLN A 40 5.14 -9.30 -15.06
C GLN A 40 4.78 -9.83 -13.67
N LEU A 41 5.49 -10.84 -13.20
CA LEU A 41 5.33 -11.36 -11.83
C LEU A 41 5.62 -10.28 -10.79
N LEU A 42 6.71 -9.54 -10.97
CA LEU A 42 7.12 -8.44 -10.08
C LEU A 42 6.09 -7.30 -10.06
N ARG A 43 5.46 -6.97 -11.20
CA ARG A 43 4.37 -5.99 -11.27
C ARG A 43 3.15 -6.42 -10.48
N GLY A 44 2.76 -7.70 -10.57
CA GLY A 44 1.69 -8.27 -9.75
C GLY A 44 2.00 -8.14 -8.26
N GLN A 45 3.21 -8.53 -7.84
CA GLN A 45 3.66 -8.39 -6.46
C GLN A 45 3.64 -6.92 -5.97
N LEU A 46 3.97 -5.97 -6.85
CA LEU A 46 3.97 -4.55 -6.52
C LEU A 46 2.56 -4.01 -6.28
N LEU A 47 1.55 -4.50 -7.00
CA LEU A 47 0.13 -4.15 -6.76
C LEU A 47 -0.33 -4.64 -5.38
N GLU A 48 -0.03 -5.88 -5.03
CA GLU A 48 -0.39 -6.46 -3.73
C GLU A 48 0.26 -5.71 -2.56
N LEU A 49 1.55 -5.39 -2.67
CA LEU A 49 2.26 -4.59 -1.65
C LEU A 49 1.70 -3.18 -1.52
N SER A 50 1.31 -2.57 -2.64
CA SER A 50 0.67 -1.25 -2.62
C SER A 50 -0.70 -1.30 -1.95
N GLY A 51 -1.47 -2.37 -2.20
CA GLY A 51 -2.73 -2.62 -1.49
C GLY A 51 -2.54 -2.81 0.01
N LEU A 52 -1.52 -3.57 0.42
CA LEU A 52 -1.19 -3.77 1.84
C LEU A 52 -0.82 -2.45 2.53
N LEU A 53 0.01 -1.62 1.90
CA LEU A 53 0.41 -0.31 2.45
C LEU A 53 -0.77 0.67 2.49
N ALA A 54 -1.68 0.62 1.52
CA ALA A 54 -2.88 1.45 1.53
C ALA A 54 -3.83 1.14 2.70
N LEU A 55 -3.76 -0.07 3.29
CA LEU A 55 -4.53 -0.41 4.50
C LEU A 55 -4.02 0.32 5.75
N THR A 56 -2.79 0.82 5.74
CA THR A 56 -2.18 1.52 6.87
C THR A 56 -2.27 3.04 6.74
N GLU A 57 -2.59 3.55 5.54
CA GLU A 57 -2.88 4.96 5.31
C GLU A 57 -4.22 5.35 5.97
N GLU A 58 -4.19 6.42 6.77
CA GLU A 58 -5.40 6.98 7.34
C GLU A 58 -6.22 7.63 6.21
N ARG A 59 -7.42 7.09 5.94
CA ARG A 59 -8.29 7.63 4.89
C ARG A 59 -8.64 9.08 5.28
N PRO A 60 -8.42 10.08 4.41
CA PRO A 60 -8.73 11.46 4.76
C PRO A 60 -10.21 11.59 5.09
N THR A 61 -10.52 12.22 6.22
CA THR A 61 -11.89 12.56 6.60
C THR A 61 -12.43 13.53 5.55
N ILE A 62 -13.38 13.08 4.74
CA ILE A 62 -14.10 13.96 3.83
C ILE A 62 -15.07 14.76 4.70
N GLU A 63 -14.81 16.05 4.91
CA GLU A 63 -15.76 16.95 5.54
C GLU A 63 -16.99 17.10 4.62
N ILE A 64 -18.09 16.43 5.00
CA ILE A 64 -19.38 16.65 4.34
C ILE A 64 -19.93 17.97 4.89
N ASN A 65 -19.70 19.07 4.16
CA ASN A 65 -20.41 20.30 4.40
C ASN A 65 -21.88 20.09 4.02
N THR A 66 -22.72 19.77 5.01
CA THR A 66 -24.17 19.78 4.86
C THR A 66 -24.62 21.23 4.72
N GLU A 67 -24.66 21.74 3.49
CA GLU A 67 -25.39 22.96 3.18
C GLU A 67 -26.87 22.70 3.49
N THR A 68 -27.30 23.24 4.63
CA THR A 68 -28.71 23.23 5.01
C THR A 68 -29.41 24.25 4.13
N TYR A 69 -29.94 23.82 2.99
CA TYR A 69 -30.88 24.64 2.25
C TYR A 69 -32.17 24.74 3.07
N GLY A 70 -32.28 25.83 3.82
CA GLY A 70 -33.51 26.21 4.51
C GLY A 70 -34.62 26.43 3.48
N LEU A 71 -35.73 25.71 3.66
CA LEU A 71 -37.02 25.95 3.03
C LEU A 71 -37.92 26.74 3.98
#